data_AF-A0A8B7D8U9-F1
#
_entry.id   AF-A0A8B7D8U9-F1
#
_cell.length_a   1.000
_cell.length_b   1.000
_cell.length_c   1.000
_cell.angle_alpha   90.00
_cell.angle_beta   90.00
_cell.angle_gamma   90.00
#
_symmetry.space_group_name_H-M   'P 1'
#
loop_
_entity.id
_entity.type
_entity.pdbx_description
1 polymer ?
#
loop_
_entity_poly.entity_id
_entity_poly.type
_entity_poly.pdbx_seq_one_letter_code
_entity_poly.pdbx_strand_id
1 'polypeptide(L)'
;MSYSFSKLVKKTKITSDSVNIKTNENFDVNTSELNELLKEYVIVSVGSETKEQQTIFSTNEIETFPNQNTLNSSLDDKNVLTENKTHISKLLHLKNEAIVEYCVQLLSNRDNLSNMINSIKNEVVVNDGLGELKDKSLGEILSTVDSYLRRKEWNWVSLGVNPFSFYVKKLMEIREVEDKERFIQDSEKFLQIYKSRSGETDILNHNDYWGSLQQIISGKVIADFVAEDYGPLDPIFGVLLNPTTGRVGPGDTGFIHNILFDRDGPMAYHAAVHDAFGYLKTFHNVGPGYNYLGGVSAVETENCMAGQTSGLLFWKFVINNIKEIKSKESIQ
;
A
#
# COMPACT_ATOMS: atom_id res chain seq x y z
N MET A 1 8.77 -27.00 -41.67
CA MET A 1 8.23 -27.59 -40.43
C MET A 1 7.41 -26.51 -39.74
N SER A 2 6.08 -26.57 -39.89
CA SER A 2 5.15 -25.59 -39.34
C SER A 2 4.55 -26.14 -38.05
N TYR A 3 4.75 -25.45 -36.93
CA TYR A 3 4.10 -25.81 -35.66
C TYR A 3 2.86 -24.95 -35.45
N SER A 4 1.72 -25.63 -35.40
CA SER A 4 0.40 -25.12 -35.04
C SER A 4 0.22 -25.27 -33.52
N PHE A 5 0.01 -24.18 -32.80
CA PHE A 5 -0.38 -24.20 -31.38
C PHE A 5 -1.90 -24.11 -31.26
N SER A 6 -2.54 -25.24 -30.98
CA SER A 6 -3.95 -25.31 -30.60
C SER A 6 -4.10 -25.02 -29.10
N LYS A 7 -4.89 -23.98 -28.78
CA LYS A 7 -5.42 -23.65 -27.44
C LYS A 7 -6.08 -24.87 -26.80
N LEU A 8 -5.68 -25.20 -25.58
CA LEU A 8 -6.41 -26.11 -24.68
C LEU A 8 -6.91 -25.31 -23.48
N VAL A 9 -8.11 -24.75 -23.56
CA VAL A 9 -8.82 -24.17 -22.41
C VAL A 9 -9.69 -25.27 -21.81
N LYS A 10 -9.25 -25.86 -20.70
CA LYS A 10 -10.12 -26.71 -19.87
C LYS A 10 -11.05 -25.79 -19.06
N LYS A 11 -12.32 -25.71 -19.48
CA LYS A 11 -13.41 -25.22 -18.63
C LYS A 11 -13.74 -26.32 -17.61
N THR A 12 -13.36 -26.13 -16.35
CA THR A 12 -13.84 -26.97 -15.25
C THR A 12 -15.17 -26.41 -14.76
N LYS A 13 -16.22 -27.22 -14.92
CA LYS A 13 -17.58 -26.96 -14.44
C LYS A 13 -17.61 -27.23 -12.93
N ILE A 14 -17.73 -26.19 -12.11
CA ILE A 14 -17.95 -26.34 -10.67
C ILE A 14 -19.46 -26.53 -10.47
N THR A 15 -19.84 -27.71 -10.01
CA THR A 15 -21.18 -28.03 -9.52
C THR A 15 -21.29 -27.64 -8.04
N SER A 16 -22.34 -26.90 -7.70
CA SER A 16 -22.63 -26.47 -6.34
C SER A 16 -23.21 -27.62 -5.51
N ASP A 17 -22.39 -28.25 -4.69
CA ASP A 17 -22.87 -29.12 -3.62
C ASP A 17 -22.94 -28.32 -2.31
N SER A 18 -24.15 -28.26 -1.75
CA SER A 18 -24.46 -27.62 -0.47
C SER A 18 -23.74 -28.33 0.68
N VAL A 19 -22.73 -27.67 1.25
CA VAL A 19 -22.04 -28.14 2.45
C VAL A 19 -22.84 -27.76 3.68
N ASN A 20 -23.38 -28.78 4.34
CA ASN A 20 -24.04 -28.68 5.65
C ASN A 20 -22.95 -28.68 6.73
N ILE A 21 -22.59 -27.51 7.25
CA ILE A 21 -21.56 -27.38 8.30
C ILE A 21 -22.20 -27.71 9.65
N LYS A 22 -21.88 -28.89 10.20
CA LYS A 22 -22.12 -29.22 11.60
C LYS A 22 -21.08 -28.50 12.46
N THR A 23 -21.52 -27.52 13.24
CA THR A 23 -20.72 -26.89 14.30
C THR A 23 -20.71 -27.79 15.53
N ASN A 24 -19.61 -28.50 15.76
CA ASN A 24 -19.31 -29.09 17.07
C ASN A 24 -17.83 -29.46 17.16
N GLU A 25 -16.98 -28.49 17.51
CA GLU A 25 -15.69 -28.77 18.14
C GLU A 25 -15.45 -27.74 19.26
N ASN A 26 -15.10 -28.27 20.43
CA ASN A 26 -14.78 -27.55 21.66
C ASN A 26 -13.60 -26.60 21.44
N PHE A 27 -13.86 -25.29 21.51
CA PHE A 27 -12.84 -24.25 21.64
C PHE A 27 -12.61 -23.96 23.13
N ASP A 28 -11.67 -24.67 23.74
CA ASP A 28 -11.27 -24.45 25.14
C ASP A 28 -9.75 -24.33 25.31
N VAL A 29 -9.08 -23.82 24.27
CA VAL A 29 -7.66 -23.47 24.33
C VAL A 29 -7.55 -21.97 24.04
N ASN A 30 -7.04 -21.25 25.04
CA ASN A 30 -6.43 -19.93 24.96
C ASN A 30 -7.27 -18.65 25.17
N THR A 31 -8.35 -18.72 25.95
CA THR A 31 -9.04 -17.49 26.42
C THR A 31 -8.21 -16.65 27.39
N SER A 32 -7.24 -17.21 28.13
CA SER A 32 -6.43 -16.45 29.09
C SER A 32 -5.33 -15.61 28.44
N GLU A 33 -4.65 -16.12 27.41
CA GLU A 33 -3.60 -15.39 26.68
C GLU A 33 -4.19 -14.31 25.77
N LEU A 34 -5.37 -14.58 25.18
CA LEU A 34 -6.16 -13.56 24.48
C LEU A 34 -6.67 -12.48 25.45
N ASN A 35 -7.07 -12.84 26.67
CA ASN A 35 -7.50 -11.87 27.68
C ASN A 35 -6.34 -11.04 28.26
N GLU A 36 -5.11 -11.55 28.34
CA GLU A 36 -3.94 -10.72 28.68
C GLU A 36 -3.58 -9.77 27.54
N LEU A 37 -3.55 -10.25 26.29
CA LEU A 37 -3.36 -9.40 25.11
C LEU A 37 -4.48 -8.36 24.93
N LEU A 38 -5.70 -8.64 25.41
CA LEU A 38 -6.82 -7.70 25.37
C LEU A 38 -6.87 -6.78 26.60
N LYS A 39 -6.30 -7.16 27.75
CA LYS A 39 -6.23 -6.30 28.95
C LYS A 39 -5.36 -5.06 28.75
N GLU A 40 -4.34 -5.14 27.90
CA GLU A 40 -3.56 -3.96 27.48
C GLU A 40 -4.28 -3.10 26.43
N TYR A 41 -5.34 -3.61 25.80
CA TYR A 41 -6.03 -2.95 24.66
C TYR A 41 -7.45 -2.46 24.99
N VAL A 42 -8.09 -2.95 26.04
CA VAL A 42 -9.44 -2.55 26.45
C VAL A 42 -9.37 -1.63 27.67
N ILE A 43 -8.94 -0.39 27.43
CA ILE A 43 -9.35 0.77 28.24
C ILE A 43 -9.81 1.86 27.28
N VAL A 44 -10.93 1.64 26.58
CA VAL A 44 -11.98 2.66 26.31
C VAL A 44 -13.25 1.89 25.92
N SER A 45 -14.15 1.69 26.88
CA SER A 45 -15.60 1.90 26.74
C SER A 45 -16.30 1.33 27.96
N VAL A 46 -16.36 2.13 29.03
CA VAL A 46 -17.50 2.12 29.93
C VAL A 46 -17.80 3.57 30.26
N GLY A 47 -18.80 4.14 29.59
CA GLY A 47 -19.29 5.47 29.91
C GLY A 47 -20.15 6.12 28.84
N SER A 48 -21.31 5.54 28.52
CA SER A 48 -22.61 6.24 28.51
C SER A 48 -23.67 5.46 27.71
N GLU A 49 -24.61 4.94 28.50
CA GLU A 49 -26.07 4.91 28.29
C GLU A 49 -26.66 4.74 26.89
N THR A 50 -27.32 3.59 26.75
CA THR A 50 -28.44 3.29 25.86
C THR A 50 -29.46 4.43 25.73
N LYS A 51 -29.84 4.75 24.48
CA LYS A 51 -31.24 4.88 24.05
C LYS A 51 -31.38 4.66 22.54
N GLU A 52 -32.49 4.03 22.20
CA GLU A 52 -32.91 3.48 20.90
C GLU A 52 -32.97 4.52 19.76
N GLN A 53 -32.68 4.09 18.53
CA GLN A 53 -33.72 3.91 17.50
C GLN A 53 -33.17 3.24 16.24
N GLN A 54 -33.87 2.19 15.82
CA GLN A 54 -33.75 1.54 14.52
C GLN A 54 -34.36 2.43 13.43
N THR A 55 -33.65 2.60 12.32
CA THR A 55 -34.30 2.91 11.04
C THR A 55 -33.61 2.17 9.91
N ILE A 56 -34.39 1.32 9.27
CA ILE A 56 -34.10 0.55 8.06
C ILE A 56 -34.03 1.54 6.89
N PHE A 57 -32.95 1.52 6.10
CA PHE A 57 -32.95 2.13 4.77
C PHE A 57 -32.79 1.05 3.69
N SER A 58 -33.77 1.07 2.79
CA SER A 58 -33.89 0.27 1.59
C SER A 58 -32.82 0.70 0.59
N THR A 59 -32.09 -0.27 0.04
CA THR A 59 -31.25 -0.10 -1.14
C THR A 59 -32.14 0.09 -2.37
N ASN A 60 -31.88 1.13 -3.15
CA ASN A 60 -32.21 1.19 -4.57
C ASN A 60 -31.25 2.14 -5.28
N GLU A 61 -30.86 1.72 -6.48
CA GLU A 61 -30.19 2.47 -7.55
C GLU A 61 -28.66 2.63 -7.43
N ILE A 62 -27.96 1.63 -7.98
CA ILE A 62 -26.59 1.76 -8.48
C ILE A 62 -26.69 2.19 -9.93
N GLU A 63 -26.41 3.47 -10.22
CA GLU A 63 -25.94 3.90 -11.52
C GLU A 63 -24.86 4.99 -11.38
N THR A 64 -23.76 4.77 -12.11
CA THR A 64 -22.71 5.70 -12.56
C THR A 64 -21.57 6.12 -11.60
N PHE A 65 -20.36 5.65 -11.94
CA PHE A 65 -19.10 6.40 -11.73
C PHE A 65 -19.23 7.79 -12.38
N PRO A 66 -18.77 8.88 -11.75
CA PRO A 66 -17.33 9.09 -11.58
C PRO A 66 -16.91 9.82 -10.29
N ASN A 67 -15.69 9.58 -9.80
CA ASN A 67 -14.78 10.70 -9.55
C ASN A 67 -13.33 10.23 -9.39
N GLN A 68 -12.54 10.50 -10.42
CA GLN A 68 -11.16 10.87 -10.22
C GLN A 68 -11.16 12.12 -9.34
N ASN A 69 -10.63 12.04 -8.14
CA ASN A 69 -10.17 13.23 -7.45
C ASN A 69 -9.12 13.88 -8.34
N THR A 70 -9.58 14.84 -9.14
CA THR A 70 -8.74 15.70 -9.95
C THR A 70 -8.08 16.64 -8.97
N LEU A 71 -6.97 16.19 -8.37
CA LEU A 71 -6.12 17.04 -7.57
C LEU A 71 -5.48 18.07 -8.51
N ASN A 72 -5.87 19.33 -8.29
CA ASN A 72 -5.25 20.52 -8.84
C ASN A 72 -3.81 20.63 -8.31
N SER A 73 -2.88 19.87 -8.92
CA SER A 73 -1.52 20.40 -9.05
C SER A 73 -1.58 21.56 -10.04
N SER A 74 -0.76 22.59 -9.82
CA SER A 74 -0.45 23.62 -10.81
C SER A 74 -0.45 23.02 -12.23
N LEU A 75 -1.25 23.59 -13.13
CA LEU A 75 -1.36 23.14 -14.52
C LEU A 75 -0.01 23.24 -15.26
N ASP A 76 0.92 24.05 -14.76
CA ASP A 76 2.20 24.32 -15.43
C ASP A 76 3.22 23.20 -15.21
N ASP A 77 3.28 22.60 -14.01
CA ASP A 77 4.19 21.47 -13.71
C ASP A 77 3.85 20.21 -14.53
N LYS A 78 2.55 20.01 -14.81
CA LYS A 78 2.07 18.84 -15.57
C LYS A 78 2.52 18.88 -17.02
N ASN A 79 2.58 20.06 -17.64
CA ASN A 79 2.93 20.24 -19.06
C ASN A 79 4.44 20.08 -19.33
N VAL A 80 5.31 20.58 -18.45
CA VAL A 80 6.77 20.49 -18.63
C VAL A 80 7.28 19.05 -18.46
N LEU A 81 6.67 18.29 -17.57
CA LEU A 81 7.02 16.88 -17.36
C LEU A 81 6.46 15.98 -18.47
N THR A 82 5.35 16.35 -19.13
CA THR A 82 4.77 15.55 -20.23
C THR A 82 5.62 15.59 -21.50
N GLU A 83 6.13 16.76 -21.90
CA GLU A 83 6.96 16.89 -23.11
C GLU A 83 8.29 16.14 -23.00
N ASN A 84 8.80 15.95 -21.78
CA ASN A 84 10.06 15.24 -21.53
C ASN A 84 9.93 13.70 -21.46
N LYS A 85 8.71 13.13 -21.39
CA LYS A 85 8.49 11.67 -21.20
C LYS A 85 9.09 10.83 -22.32
N THR A 86 8.75 11.16 -23.56
CA THR A 86 9.21 10.44 -24.75
C THR A 86 10.72 10.58 -24.92
N HIS A 87 11.29 11.70 -24.49
CA HIS A 87 12.73 11.92 -24.53
C HIS A 87 13.46 11.05 -23.49
N ILE A 88 12.96 10.97 -22.25
CA ILE A 88 13.55 10.13 -21.18
C ILE A 88 13.58 8.66 -21.58
N SER A 89 12.44 8.13 -22.04
CA SER A 89 12.33 6.72 -22.42
C SER A 89 13.32 6.36 -23.53
N LYS A 90 13.42 7.20 -24.56
CA LYS A 90 14.35 7.01 -25.68
C LYS A 90 15.82 7.14 -25.26
N LEU A 91 16.14 8.13 -24.42
CA LEU A 91 17.50 8.38 -23.94
C LEU A 91 18.05 7.20 -23.11
N LEU A 92 17.19 6.59 -22.29
CA LEU A 92 17.56 5.49 -21.40
C LEU A 92 17.23 4.10 -21.96
N HIS A 93 16.75 4.03 -23.21
CA HIS A 93 16.32 2.79 -23.87
C HIS A 93 15.32 1.97 -23.05
N LEU A 94 14.36 2.65 -22.42
CA LEU A 94 13.31 2.04 -21.61
C LEU A 94 12.18 1.55 -22.51
N LYS A 95 11.58 0.42 -22.17
CA LYS A 95 10.53 -0.22 -23.00
C LYS A 95 9.13 -0.01 -22.46
N ASN A 96 8.98 0.28 -21.16
CA ASN A 96 7.68 0.39 -20.51
C ASN A 96 7.25 1.86 -20.36
N GLU A 97 6.84 2.49 -21.46
CA GLU A 97 6.51 3.93 -21.49
C GLU A 97 5.38 4.31 -20.52
N ALA A 98 4.34 3.48 -20.41
CA ALA A 98 3.25 3.71 -19.45
C ALA A 98 3.74 3.71 -17.99
N ILE A 99 4.72 2.85 -17.66
CA ILE A 99 5.31 2.79 -16.32
C ILE A 99 6.23 3.99 -16.08
N VAL A 100 6.98 4.43 -17.09
CA VAL A 100 7.76 5.68 -17.04
C VAL A 100 6.85 6.85 -16.71
N GLU A 101 5.73 6.98 -17.41
CA GLU A 101 4.74 8.03 -17.17
C GLU A 101 4.17 7.95 -15.75
N TYR A 102 3.76 6.77 -15.32
CA TYR A 102 3.26 6.53 -13.97
C TYR A 102 4.30 6.94 -12.90
N CYS A 103 5.57 6.59 -13.08
CA CYS A 103 6.65 6.96 -12.16
C CYS A 103 6.84 8.48 -12.07
N VAL A 104 6.71 9.19 -13.19
CA VAL A 104 6.76 10.66 -13.22
C VAL A 104 5.57 11.26 -12.45
N GLN A 105 4.36 10.72 -12.64
CA GLN A 105 3.19 11.16 -11.88
C GLN A 105 3.33 10.89 -10.38
N LEU A 106 4.00 9.81 -10.00
CA LEU A 106 4.32 9.49 -8.60
C LEU A 106 5.09 10.62 -7.91
N LEU A 107 6.05 11.24 -8.61
CA LEU A 107 6.82 12.38 -8.09
C LEU A 107 5.95 13.62 -7.90
N SER A 108 5.04 13.89 -8.82
CA SER A 108 4.09 15.01 -8.68
C SER A 108 3.16 14.82 -7.47
N ASN A 109 2.86 13.58 -7.12
CA ASN A 109 2.06 13.24 -5.94
C ASN A 109 2.87 13.20 -4.63
N ARG A 110 4.19 13.37 -4.70
CA ARG A 110 5.08 13.33 -3.53
C ARG A 110 4.66 14.34 -2.47
N ASP A 111 4.45 15.59 -2.85
CA ASP A 111 4.17 16.66 -1.88
C ASP A 111 2.86 16.38 -1.14
N ASN A 112 1.86 15.85 -1.85
CA ASN A 112 0.62 15.39 -1.24
C ASN A 112 0.86 14.25 -0.25
N LEU A 113 1.63 13.22 -0.63
CA LEU A 113 1.97 12.10 0.26
C LEU A 113 2.82 12.54 1.46
N SER A 114 3.73 13.50 1.26
CA SER A 114 4.59 14.02 2.31
C SER A 114 3.81 14.91 3.29
N ASN A 115 2.95 15.79 2.79
CA ASN A 115 2.07 16.63 3.60
C ASN A 115 1.14 15.75 4.44
N MET A 116 0.59 14.72 3.83
CA MET A 116 -0.23 13.69 4.46
C MET A 116 0.52 12.91 5.55
N ILE A 117 1.82 12.67 5.42
CA ILE A 117 2.62 12.06 6.50
C ILE A 117 2.98 13.08 7.58
N ASN A 118 3.20 14.34 7.21
CA ASN A 118 3.58 15.40 8.14
C ASN A 118 2.41 15.87 9.00
N SER A 119 1.18 15.92 8.48
CA SER A 119 -0.02 16.21 9.28
C SER A 119 -0.17 15.22 10.43
N ILE A 120 0.02 13.94 10.14
CA ILE A 120 0.00 12.83 11.10
C ILE A 120 1.04 13.02 12.22
N LYS A 121 2.25 13.49 11.90
CA LYS A 121 3.34 13.62 12.87
C LYS A 121 3.17 14.80 13.82
N ASN A 122 2.56 15.90 13.36
CA ASN A 122 2.51 17.14 14.11
C ASN A 122 1.39 17.18 15.15
N GLU A 123 0.29 16.42 14.98
CA GLU A 123 -0.82 16.40 15.93
C GLU A 123 -0.56 15.53 17.17
N VAL A 124 0.25 14.48 17.03
CA VAL A 124 0.69 13.59 18.14
C VAL A 124 1.44 14.37 19.24
N VAL A 125 1.95 15.58 18.93
CA VAL A 125 2.75 16.39 19.87
C VAL A 125 1.91 17.43 20.63
N VAL A 126 0.68 17.72 20.21
CA VAL A 126 -0.07 18.91 20.70
C VAL A 126 -1.10 18.57 21.80
N ASN A 127 -1.46 17.31 22.02
CA ASN A 127 -2.55 16.92 22.92
C ASN A 127 -2.14 16.44 24.34
N ASP A 128 -0.90 16.67 24.79
CA ASP A 128 -0.38 16.24 26.10
C ASP A 128 -0.96 16.98 27.34
N GLY A 129 -2.16 17.56 27.23
CA GLY A 129 -2.83 18.31 28.31
C GLY A 129 -3.78 17.51 29.20
N LEU A 130 -4.18 16.28 28.84
CA LEU A 130 -5.08 15.46 29.66
C LEU A 130 -4.78 13.96 29.49
N GLY A 131 -4.22 13.32 30.53
CA GLY A 131 -4.33 11.89 30.82
C GLY A 131 -3.98 10.90 29.69
N GLU A 132 -2.68 10.75 29.42
CA GLU A 132 -1.96 9.61 28.82
C GLU A 132 -2.75 8.56 27.99
N LEU A 133 -3.44 8.97 26.94
CA LEU A 133 -3.54 8.13 25.74
C LEU A 133 -2.38 8.55 24.84
N LYS A 134 -1.28 7.79 24.86
CA LYS A 134 -0.21 7.96 23.86
C LYS A 134 -0.83 7.74 22.49
N ASP A 135 -0.98 8.82 21.73
CA ASP A 135 -1.40 8.73 20.34
C ASP A 135 -0.36 7.91 19.58
N LYS A 136 -0.78 6.71 19.16
CA LYS A 136 0.09 5.82 18.38
C LYS A 136 0.36 6.49 17.03
N SER A 137 1.61 6.53 16.61
CA SER A 137 1.99 6.94 15.26
C SER A 137 1.41 5.99 14.21
N LEU A 138 1.30 6.46 12.96
CA LEU A 138 0.93 5.61 11.82
C LEU A 138 1.81 4.36 11.75
N GLY A 139 3.12 4.51 11.97
CA GLY A 139 4.06 3.40 11.94
C GLY A 139 3.76 2.33 13.01
N GLU A 140 3.49 2.75 14.25
CA GLU A 140 3.12 1.83 15.33
C GLU A 140 1.80 1.10 15.03
N ILE A 141 0.81 1.79 14.46
CA ILE A 141 -0.45 1.13 14.08
C ILE A 141 -0.24 0.15 12.93
N LEU A 142 0.48 0.53 11.87
CA LEU A 142 0.76 -0.38 10.75
C LEU A 142 1.52 -1.64 11.20
N SER A 143 2.54 -1.47 12.04
CA SER A 143 3.30 -2.59 12.61
C SER A 143 2.41 -3.51 13.46
N THR A 144 1.52 -2.92 14.28
CA THR A 144 0.58 -3.69 15.10
C THR A 144 -0.45 -4.42 14.24
N VAL A 145 -0.94 -3.78 13.18
CA VAL A 145 -1.86 -4.39 12.21
C VAL A 145 -1.22 -5.56 11.51
N ASP A 146 -0.02 -5.40 10.94
CA ASP A 146 0.70 -6.48 10.27
C ASP A 146 0.95 -7.66 11.22
N SER A 147 1.40 -7.37 12.44
CA SER A 147 1.59 -8.39 13.49
C SER A 147 0.28 -9.12 13.78
N TYR A 148 -0.84 -8.40 13.88
CA TYR A 148 -2.16 -9.00 14.01
C TYR A 148 -2.51 -9.87 12.79
N LEU A 149 -2.30 -9.35 11.58
CA LEU A 149 -2.56 -10.00 10.30
C LEU A 149 -1.62 -11.20 9.99
N ARG A 150 -0.72 -11.57 10.89
CA ARG A 150 0.09 -12.79 10.74
C ARG A 150 -0.33 -13.90 11.68
N ARG A 151 -1.17 -13.61 12.68
CA ARG A 151 -1.73 -14.62 13.58
C ARG A 151 -2.69 -15.53 12.79
N LYS A 152 -2.64 -16.85 12.96
CA LYS A 152 -3.40 -17.79 12.10
C LYS A 152 -4.91 -17.88 12.40
N GLU A 153 -5.40 -17.21 13.44
CA GLU A 153 -6.77 -17.36 13.94
C GLU A 153 -7.52 -16.03 13.97
N TRP A 154 -8.09 -15.61 12.82
CA TRP A 154 -8.99 -14.45 12.80
C TRP A 154 -10.43 -14.88 12.62
N ASN A 155 -11.19 -14.78 13.69
CA ASN A 155 -12.64 -14.91 13.63
C ASN A 155 -13.24 -13.53 13.33
N TRP A 156 -13.67 -13.34 12.08
CA TRP A 156 -14.53 -12.22 11.73
C TRP A 156 -15.94 -12.54 12.20
N VAL A 157 -16.39 -11.88 13.25
CA VAL A 157 -17.82 -11.79 13.55
C VAL A 157 -18.34 -10.58 12.78
N SER A 158 -19.36 -10.80 11.95
CA SER A 158 -20.06 -9.75 11.21
C SER A 158 -20.61 -8.74 12.21
N LEU A 159 -19.87 -7.65 12.40
CA LEU A 159 -20.17 -6.50 13.26
C LEU A 159 -20.23 -6.81 14.77
N GLY A 160 -19.05 -6.76 15.40
CA GLY A 160 -18.87 -6.73 16.86
C GLY A 160 -17.40 -6.75 17.27
N VAL A 161 -16.74 -5.57 17.23
CA VAL A 161 -15.38 -5.27 17.76
C VAL A 161 -14.30 -6.35 17.48
N ASN A 162 -14.06 -6.69 16.21
CA ASN A 162 -12.86 -7.46 15.86
C ASN A 162 -11.62 -6.52 15.92
N PRO A 163 -10.45 -6.95 16.44
CA PRO A 163 -9.24 -6.13 16.50
C PRO A 163 -8.86 -5.44 15.18
N PHE A 164 -9.12 -6.06 14.02
CA PHE A 164 -8.94 -5.40 12.72
C PHE A 164 -9.77 -4.13 12.57
N SER A 165 -11.04 -4.15 12.98
CA SER A 165 -11.92 -2.97 12.92
C SER A 165 -11.43 -1.83 13.82
N PHE A 166 -10.83 -2.17 14.97
CA PHE A 166 -10.18 -1.19 15.83
C PHE A 166 -9.01 -0.52 15.10
N TYR A 167 -8.16 -1.30 14.43
CA TYR A 167 -7.05 -0.72 13.68
C TYR A 167 -7.51 0.09 12.47
N VAL A 168 -8.51 -0.38 11.72
CA VAL A 168 -9.09 0.39 10.60
C VAL A 168 -9.63 1.72 11.10
N LYS A 169 -10.36 1.73 12.22
CA LYS A 169 -10.84 2.96 12.84
C LYS A 169 -9.69 3.89 13.24
N LYS A 170 -8.62 3.35 13.83
CA LYS A 170 -7.43 4.12 14.20
C LYS A 170 -6.69 4.67 12.99
N LEU A 171 -6.61 3.91 11.90
CA LEU A 171 -6.10 4.39 10.64
C LEU A 171 -6.97 5.53 10.10
N MET A 172 -8.30 5.41 10.12
CA MET A 172 -9.20 6.50 9.69
C MET A 172 -9.03 7.77 10.51
N GLU A 173 -8.87 7.64 11.84
CA GLU A 173 -8.63 8.75 12.77
C GLU A 173 -7.31 9.44 12.44
N ILE A 174 -6.22 8.69 12.36
CA ILE A 174 -4.88 9.23 12.06
C ILE A 174 -4.82 9.87 10.67
N ARG A 175 -5.54 9.30 9.72
CA ARG A 175 -5.53 9.72 8.32
C ARG A 175 -6.53 10.84 8.02
N GLU A 176 -7.31 11.25 9.02
CA GLU A 176 -8.39 12.23 8.89
C GLU A 176 -9.31 11.95 7.69
N VAL A 177 -9.67 10.68 7.50
CA VAL A 177 -10.36 10.26 6.27
C VAL A 177 -11.74 10.91 6.18
N GLU A 178 -11.93 11.77 5.18
CA GLU A 178 -13.21 12.41 4.86
C GLU A 178 -14.26 11.35 4.45
N ASP A 179 -13.91 10.51 3.47
CA ASP A 179 -14.77 9.44 2.96
C ASP A 179 -14.59 8.14 3.73
N LYS A 180 -15.23 8.10 4.90
CA LYS A 180 -15.18 6.95 5.82
C LYS A 180 -15.76 5.67 5.23
N GLU A 181 -16.82 5.80 4.43
CA GLU A 181 -17.48 4.64 3.81
C GLU A 181 -16.56 3.98 2.79
N ARG A 182 -15.94 4.78 1.92
CA ARG A 182 -14.96 4.28 0.96
C ARG A 182 -13.80 3.56 1.64
N PHE A 183 -13.30 4.09 2.73
CA PHE A 183 -12.19 3.48 3.46
C PHE A 183 -12.55 2.14 4.11
N ILE A 184 -13.78 2.02 4.61
CA ILE A 184 -14.30 0.73 5.10
C ILE A 184 -14.37 -0.27 3.95
N GLN A 185 -14.91 0.11 2.79
CA GLN A 185 -14.95 -0.76 1.60
C GLN A 185 -13.54 -1.20 1.17
N ASP A 186 -12.58 -0.29 1.18
CA ASP A 186 -11.18 -0.59 0.88
C ASP A 186 -10.59 -1.57 1.91
N SER A 187 -10.94 -1.44 3.19
CA SER A 187 -10.49 -2.38 4.23
C SER A 187 -11.04 -3.81 4.04
N GLU A 188 -12.28 -3.93 3.59
CA GLU A 188 -12.92 -5.22 3.30
C GLU A 188 -12.25 -5.89 2.09
N LYS A 189 -12.00 -5.11 1.03
CA LYS A 189 -11.27 -5.57 -0.16
C LYS A 189 -9.85 -5.99 0.19
N PHE A 190 -9.13 -5.18 0.96
CA PHE A 190 -7.79 -5.50 1.44
C PHE A 190 -7.75 -6.88 2.10
N LEU A 191 -8.70 -7.18 3.00
CA LEU A 191 -8.74 -8.48 3.66
C LEU A 191 -9.02 -9.63 2.70
N GLN A 192 -9.87 -9.42 1.69
CA GLN A 192 -10.11 -10.43 0.65
C GLN A 192 -8.82 -10.73 -0.12
N ILE A 193 -8.10 -9.69 -0.54
CA ILE A 193 -6.81 -9.81 -1.24
C ILE A 193 -5.80 -10.53 -0.33
N TYR A 194 -5.65 -10.05 0.91
CA TYR A 194 -4.69 -10.59 1.87
C TYR A 194 -4.91 -12.08 2.14
N LYS A 195 -6.16 -12.54 2.22
CA LYS A 195 -6.49 -13.96 2.42
C LYS A 195 -6.30 -14.80 1.15
N SER A 196 -6.43 -14.20 -0.02
CA SER A 196 -6.34 -14.92 -1.30
C SER A 196 -4.90 -15.23 -1.73
N ARG A 197 -3.92 -14.50 -1.21
CA ARG A 197 -2.51 -14.68 -1.58
C ARG A 197 -1.98 -16.03 -1.08
N SER A 198 -1.21 -16.72 -1.92
CA SER A 198 -0.69 -18.07 -1.64
C SER A 198 0.60 -18.09 -0.83
N GLY A 199 1.12 -16.94 -0.40
CA GLY A 199 2.42 -16.85 0.28
C GLY A 199 2.42 -15.85 1.43
N GLU A 200 3.33 -16.09 2.38
CA GLU A 200 3.59 -15.17 3.48
C GLU A 200 4.46 -14.02 2.97
N THR A 201 4.15 -12.79 3.39
CA THR A 201 5.07 -11.66 3.17
C THR A 201 6.23 -11.72 4.15
N ASP A 202 7.37 -11.13 3.80
CA ASP A 202 8.44 -10.93 4.77
C ASP A 202 7.99 -9.98 5.89
N ILE A 203 8.62 -10.11 7.07
CA ILE A 203 8.34 -9.27 8.25
C ILE A 203 9.29 -8.07 8.26
N LEU A 204 8.76 -6.89 8.54
CA LEU A 204 9.54 -5.67 8.73
C LEU A 204 9.76 -5.40 10.23
N ASN A 205 11.01 -5.49 10.68
CA ASN A 205 11.39 -5.31 12.09
C ASN A 205 11.91 -3.88 12.40
N HIS A 206 12.00 -3.00 11.40
CA HIS A 206 12.55 -1.66 11.55
C HIS A 206 11.46 -0.61 11.84
N ASN A 207 11.30 -0.23 13.11
CA ASN A 207 10.25 0.69 13.55
C ASN A 207 10.24 2.04 12.81
N ASP A 208 11.40 2.63 12.52
CA ASP A 208 11.46 3.93 11.84
C ASP A 208 11.05 3.86 10.36
N TYR A 209 10.97 2.65 9.80
CA TYR A 209 10.58 2.45 8.41
C TYR A 209 9.06 2.33 8.26
N TRP A 210 8.36 1.86 9.30
CA TRP A 210 6.91 1.77 9.31
C TRP A 210 6.26 3.15 9.14
N GLY A 211 5.37 3.27 8.16
CA GLY A 211 4.71 4.52 7.81
C GLY A 211 5.64 5.57 7.17
N SER A 212 6.85 5.20 6.77
CA SER A 212 7.75 6.11 6.06
C SER A 212 7.22 6.47 4.67
N LEU A 213 7.63 7.63 4.14
CA LEU A 213 7.21 8.07 2.80
C LEU A 213 7.56 7.04 1.73
N GLN A 214 8.74 6.43 1.81
CA GLN A 214 9.19 5.40 0.89
C GLN A 214 8.29 4.16 0.91
N GLN A 215 7.92 3.68 2.11
CA GLN A 215 7.01 2.57 2.27
C GLN A 215 5.61 2.91 1.71
N ILE A 216 5.11 4.11 2.00
CA ILE A 216 3.80 4.59 1.53
C ILE A 216 3.77 4.77 0.00
N ILE A 217 4.85 5.27 -0.61
CA ILE A 217 4.99 5.35 -2.07
C ILE A 217 4.88 3.95 -2.68
N SER A 218 5.57 2.98 -2.11
CA SER A 218 5.53 1.60 -2.58
C SER A 218 4.14 0.98 -2.39
N GLY A 219 3.50 1.23 -1.24
CA GLY A 219 2.10 0.89 -0.99
C GLY A 219 1.13 1.50 -1.99
N LYS A 220 1.35 2.74 -2.44
CA LYS A 220 0.58 3.38 -3.52
C LYS A 220 0.72 2.62 -4.83
N VAL A 221 1.93 2.20 -5.20
CA VAL A 221 2.15 1.38 -6.40
C VAL A 221 1.41 0.06 -6.31
N ILE A 222 1.50 -0.62 -5.17
CA ILE A 222 0.79 -1.89 -4.97
C ILE A 222 -0.72 -1.66 -5.11
N ALA A 223 -1.26 -0.69 -4.37
CA ALA A 223 -2.69 -0.38 -4.35
C ALA A 223 -3.25 -0.02 -5.73
N ASP A 224 -2.51 0.76 -6.51
CA ASP A 224 -2.95 1.17 -7.86
C ASP A 224 -3.03 -0.01 -8.83
N PHE A 225 -2.11 -0.97 -8.73
CA PHE A 225 -2.02 -2.06 -9.70
C PHE A 225 -2.89 -3.27 -9.32
N VAL A 226 -3.21 -3.46 -8.04
CA VAL A 226 -4.24 -4.43 -7.64
C VAL A 226 -5.66 -3.87 -7.88
N ALA A 227 -5.80 -2.57 -8.14
CA ALA A 227 -7.10 -1.95 -8.30
C ALA A 227 -7.88 -2.42 -9.53
N GLU A 228 -7.22 -2.95 -10.55
CA GLU A 228 -7.89 -3.51 -11.74
C GLU A 228 -8.76 -4.71 -11.37
N ASP A 229 -8.26 -5.59 -10.51
CA ASP A 229 -8.95 -6.83 -10.13
C ASP A 229 -9.83 -6.65 -8.89
N TYR A 230 -9.46 -5.75 -7.98
CA TYR A 230 -10.08 -5.63 -6.65
C TYR A 230 -10.75 -4.27 -6.38
N GLY A 231 -10.63 -3.33 -7.31
CA GLY A 231 -11.06 -1.94 -7.16
C GLY A 231 -10.03 -1.09 -6.39
N PRO A 232 -10.19 0.25 -6.39
CA PRO A 232 -9.21 1.14 -5.77
C PRO A 232 -9.00 0.82 -4.29
N LEU A 233 -7.79 1.09 -3.81
CA LEU A 233 -7.38 0.77 -2.45
C LEU A 233 -6.51 1.91 -1.88
N ASP A 234 -6.67 2.26 -0.60
CA ASP A 234 -5.79 3.22 0.05
C ASP A 234 -4.33 2.68 0.11
N PRO A 235 -3.31 3.53 -0.13
CA PRO A 235 -1.90 3.14 -0.06
C PRO A 235 -1.46 2.41 1.20
N ILE A 236 -2.06 2.71 2.36
CA ILE A 236 -1.72 2.03 3.62
C ILE A 236 -2.03 0.53 3.55
N PHE A 237 -3.07 0.14 2.83
CA PHE A 237 -3.42 -1.27 2.65
C PHE A 237 -2.45 -1.93 1.67
N GLY A 238 -1.94 -1.18 0.69
CA GLY A 238 -0.81 -1.61 -0.12
C GLY A 238 0.47 -1.86 0.71
N VAL A 239 0.74 -1.03 1.72
CA VAL A 239 1.83 -1.27 2.69
C VAL A 239 1.60 -2.56 3.46
N LEU A 240 0.39 -2.78 3.97
CA LEU A 240 0.05 -4.00 4.72
C LEU A 240 0.06 -5.26 3.82
N LEU A 241 -0.12 -5.10 2.50
CA LEU A 241 0.01 -6.18 1.52
C LEU A 241 1.47 -6.62 1.31
N ASN A 242 2.45 -5.72 1.47
CA ASN A 242 3.89 -6.03 1.43
C ASN A 242 4.70 -5.13 2.39
N PRO A 243 4.76 -5.47 3.69
CA PRO A 243 5.40 -4.62 4.70
C PRO A 243 6.86 -4.25 4.45
N THR A 244 7.65 -5.14 3.87
CA THR A 244 9.09 -4.95 3.64
C THR A 244 9.41 -4.17 2.38
N THR A 245 8.38 -3.73 1.64
CA THR A 245 8.53 -3.08 0.35
C THR A 245 9.23 -1.74 0.46
N GLY A 246 10.00 -1.40 -0.57
CA GLY A 246 10.72 -0.15 -0.67
C GLY A 246 11.97 -0.11 0.21
N ARG A 247 12.49 -1.24 0.67
CA ARG A 247 13.67 -1.25 1.52
C ARG A 247 14.93 -1.23 0.66
N VAL A 248 15.92 -0.42 1.05
CA VAL A 248 17.22 -0.41 0.37
C VAL A 248 18.14 -1.47 0.98
N GLY A 249 18.46 -2.50 0.18
CA GLY A 249 19.43 -3.54 0.51
C GLY A 249 18.87 -4.73 1.31
N PRO A 250 19.70 -5.77 1.53
CA PRO A 250 19.32 -6.94 2.31
C PRO A 250 19.36 -6.60 3.81
N GLY A 251 18.21 -6.39 4.41
CA GLY A 251 18.06 -6.20 5.86
C GLY A 251 18.09 -4.75 6.34
N ASP A 252 18.02 -4.61 7.66
CA ASP A 252 17.71 -3.35 8.35
C ASP A 252 18.95 -2.71 9.01
N THR A 253 20.13 -3.32 8.84
CA THR A 253 21.38 -2.85 9.45
C THR A 253 22.55 -3.10 8.50
N GLY A 254 23.48 -2.15 8.44
CA GLY A 254 24.73 -2.32 7.72
C GLY A 254 25.23 -1.06 7.02
N PHE A 255 26.53 -1.06 6.72
CA PHE A 255 27.22 0.01 6.01
C PHE A 255 26.55 0.35 4.67
N ILE A 256 26.06 -0.66 3.95
CA ILE A 256 25.40 -0.51 2.64
C ILE A 256 24.06 0.22 2.77
N HIS A 257 23.25 -0.10 3.78
CA HIS A 257 22.00 0.60 4.02
C HIS A 257 22.26 2.07 4.33
N ASN A 258 23.20 2.39 5.22
CA ASN A 258 23.52 3.78 5.57
C ASN A 258 24.06 4.62 4.39
N ILE A 259 24.70 3.99 3.41
CA ILE A 259 25.22 4.68 2.23
C ILE A 259 24.15 4.89 1.16
N LEU A 260 23.29 3.89 0.97
CA LEU A 260 22.33 3.89 -0.12
C LEU A 260 20.97 4.44 0.29
N PHE A 261 20.64 4.43 1.58
CA PHE A 261 19.40 4.99 2.08
C PHE A 261 19.40 6.50 1.89
N ASP A 262 18.52 6.97 1.03
CA ASP A 262 18.09 8.36 0.97
C ASP A 262 16.62 8.41 1.40
N ARG A 263 16.21 9.49 2.08
CA ARG A 263 14.82 9.61 2.54
C ARG A 263 13.87 9.90 1.38
N ASP A 264 14.39 10.56 0.36
CA ASP A 264 13.61 11.20 -0.68
C ASP A 264 14.38 11.37 -2.00
N GLY A 265 15.50 10.65 -2.14
CA GLY A 265 16.36 10.72 -3.31
C GLY A 265 16.08 9.58 -4.30
N PRO A 266 16.90 9.47 -5.36
CA PRO A 266 16.72 8.48 -6.41
C PRO A 266 16.65 7.04 -5.91
N MET A 267 17.35 6.69 -4.84
CA MET A 267 17.33 5.33 -4.33
C MET A 267 15.99 5.02 -3.65
N ALA A 268 15.38 5.99 -2.97
CA ALA A 268 14.12 5.81 -2.27
C ALA A 268 13.01 5.42 -3.24
N TYR A 269 12.85 6.21 -4.31
CA TYR A 269 11.87 5.94 -5.35
C TYR A 269 12.18 4.66 -6.10
N HIS A 270 13.45 4.44 -6.44
CA HIS A 270 13.86 3.20 -7.10
C HIS A 270 13.45 1.98 -6.28
N ALA A 271 13.87 1.90 -5.01
CA ALA A 271 13.54 0.78 -4.14
C ALA A 271 12.03 0.64 -3.95
N ALA A 272 11.31 1.74 -3.71
CA ALA A 272 9.86 1.73 -3.53
C ALA A 272 9.13 1.10 -4.73
N VAL A 273 9.45 1.55 -5.94
CA VAL A 273 8.79 1.08 -7.16
C VAL A 273 9.28 -0.31 -7.59
N HIS A 274 10.57 -0.56 -7.47
CA HIS A 274 11.20 -1.84 -7.76
C HIS A 274 10.59 -2.98 -6.92
N ASP A 275 10.51 -2.79 -5.60
CA ASP A 275 10.00 -3.80 -4.69
C ASP A 275 8.48 -3.97 -4.84
N ALA A 276 7.74 -2.89 -5.09
CA ALA A 276 6.31 -2.96 -5.37
C ALA A 276 6.03 -3.82 -6.60
N PHE A 277 6.71 -3.57 -7.72
CA PHE A 277 6.49 -4.34 -8.94
C PHE A 277 7.02 -5.78 -8.84
N GLY A 278 8.10 -6.01 -8.10
CA GLY A 278 8.55 -7.35 -7.77
C GLY A 278 7.50 -8.14 -6.99
N TYR A 279 6.89 -7.53 -5.98
CA TYR A 279 5.79 -8.10 -5.22
C TYR A 279 4.55 -8.38 -6.09
N LEU A 280 4.10 -7.39 -6.85
CA LEU A 280 2.95 -7.50 -7.75
C LEU A 280 3.13 -8.66 -8.74
N LYS A 281 4.34 -8.79 -9.31
CA LYS A 281 4.65 -9.87 -10.24
C LYS A 281 4.68 -11.23 -9.55
N THR A 282 5.23 -11.31 -8.34
CA THR A 282 5.42 -12.57 -7.60
C THR A 282 4.12 -13.12 -7.03
N PHE A 283 3.30 -12.27 -6.41
CA PHE A 283 2.13 -12.71 -5.63
C PHE A 283 0.80 -12.52 -6.35
N HIS A 284 0.74 -11.60 -7.32
CA HIS A 284 -0.48 -11.27 -8.05
C HIS A 284 -0.35 -11.54 -9.56
N ASN A 285 0.86 -11.82 -10.05
CA ASN A 285 1.17 -11.97 -11.47
C ASN A 285 0.72 -10.76 -12.33
N VAL A 286 0.77 -9.56 -11.76
CA VAL A 286 0.45 -8.30 -12.44
C VAL A 286 1.66 -7.37 -12.50
N GLY A 287 1.65 -6.45 -13.46
CA GLY A 287 2.72 -5.48 -13.65
C GLY A 287 4.01 -6.06 -14.27
N PRO A 288 5.02 -5.20 -14.46
CA PRO A 288 6.24 -5.54 -15.21
C PRO A 288 7.30 -6.33 -14.43
N GLY A 289 7.17 -6.52 -13.11
CA GLY A 289 8.22 -7.09 -12.25
C GLY A 289 9.34 -6.12 -11.89
N TYR A 290 10.43 -6.64 -11.31
CA TYR A 290 11.57 -5.86 -10.82
C TYR A 290 12.25 -5.03 -11.92
N ASN A 291 12.25 -5.49 -13.18
CA ASN A 291 12.66 -4.67 -14.33
C ASN A 291 11.51 -3.78 -14.84
N TYR A 292 10.94 -2.97 -13.95
CA TYR A 292 9.69 -2.26 -14.19
C TYR A 292 9.74 -1.25 -15.35
N LEU A 293 10.91 -0.74 -15.70
CA LEU A 293 11.10 0.15 -16.85
C LEU A 293 11.39 -0.59 -18.17
N GLY A 294 11.63 -1.90 -18.11
CA GLY A 294 12.00 -2.72 -19.27
C GLY A 294 13.38 -2.36 -19.83
N GLY A 295 14.29 -1.89 -18.97
CA GLY A 295 15.68 -1.58 -19.34
C GLY A 295 16.49 -2.84 -19.63
N VAL A 296 17.77 -2.65 -19.97
CA VAL A 296 18.71 -3.78 -20.14
C VAL A 296 18.93 -4.44 -18.78
N SER A 297 18.61 -5.74 -18.70
CA SER A 297 18.81 -6.57 -17.52
C SER A 297 19.47 -7.88 -17.92
N ALA A 298 20.41 -8.36 -17.10
CA ALA A 298 21.05 -9.65 -17.28
C ALA A 298 20.22 -10.81 -16.70
N VAL A 299 19.19 -10.50 -15.92
CA VAL A 299 18.31 -11.46 -15.26
C VAL A 299 16.85 -11.15 -15.55
N GLU A 300 16.00 -12.17 -15.43
CA GLU A 300 14.55 -12.08 -15.62
C GLU A 300 13.90 -11.12 -14.61
N THR A 301 12.75 -10.56 -14.99
CA THR A 301 12.08 -9.51 -14.21
C THR A 301 11.53 -10.00 -12.86
N GLU A 302 11.40 -11.30 -12.66
CA GLU A 302 11.03 -11.91 -11.38
C GLU A 302 12.21 -11.94 -10.39
N ASN A 303 13.44 -11.65 -10.85
CA ASN A 303 14.62 -11.60 -9.99
C ASN A 303 14.81 -10.19 -9.41
N CYS A 304 15.01 -10.09 -8.10
CA CYS A 304 15.23 -8.81 -7.40
C CYS A 304 16.51 -8.05 -7.82
N MET A 305 17.40 -8.68 -8.60
CA MET A 305 18.56 -8.01 -9.20
C MET A 305 18.24 -7.37 -10.56
N ALA A 306 17.05 -7.58 -11.12
CA ALA A 306 16.67 -7.05 -12.41
C ALA A 306 16.41 -5.54 -12.36
N GLY A 307 16.77 -4.81 -13.42
CA GLY A 307 16.41 -3.40 -13.56
C GLY A 307 17.05 -2.41 -12.58
N GLN A 308 17.98 -2.86 -11.72
CA GLN A 308 18.65 -2.04 -10.70
C GLN A 308 19.32 -0.79 -11.30
N THR A 309 20.13 -0.98 -12.34
CA THR A 309 20.87 0.11 -12.98
C THR A 309 19.94 1.06 -13.74
N SER A 310 19.02 0.53 -14.55
CA SER A 310 18.09 1.35 -15.33
C SER A 310 17.15 2.15 -14.44
N GLY A 311 16.63 1.55 -13.37
CA GLY A 311 15.78 2.21 -12.39
C GLY A 311 16.50 3.35 -11.69
N LEU A 312 17.69 3.09 -11.14
CA LEU A 312 18.47 4.13 -10.45
C LEU A 312 18.86 5.28 -11.39
N LEU A 313 19.26 5.00 -12.63
CA LEU A 313 19.58 6.05 -13.61
C LEU A 313 18.36 6.88 -13.99
N PHE A 314 17.21 6.23 -14.17
CA PHE A 314 15.95 6.91 -14.44
C PHE A 314 15.59 7.89 -13.31
N TRP A 315 15.57 7.44 -12.06
CA TRP A 315 15.21 8.31 -10.93
C TRP A 315 16.22 9.44 -10.72
N LYS A 316 17.52 9.17 -10.91
CA LYS A 316 18.56 10.22 -10.90
C LYS A 316 18.28 11.27 -11.96
N PHE A 317 17.97 10.84 -13.18
CA PHE A 317 17.67 11.75 -14.28
C PHE A 317 16.44 12.60 -13.98
N VAL A 318 15.30 11.97 -13.68
CA VAL A 318 14.02 12.69 -13.51
C VAL A 318 14.08 13.67 -12.34
N ILE A 319 14.63 13.26 -11.19
CA ILE A 319 14.72 14.13 -10.01
C ILE A 319 15.63 15.33 -10.28
N ASN A 320 16.77 15.14 -10.96
CA ASN A 320 17.66 16.25 -11.29
C ASN A 320 16.99 17.24 -12.26
N ASN A 321 16.28 16.75 -13.28
CA ASN A 321 15.56 17.63 -14.21
C ASN A 321 14.48 18.46 -13.51
N ILE A 322 13.70 17.86 -12.59
CA ILE A 322 12.70 18.59 -11.80
C ILE A 322 13.36 19.69 -10.95
N LYS A 323 14.50 19.39 -10.31
CA LYS A 323 15.25 20.38 -9.53
C LYS A 323 15.73 21.55 -10.39
N GLU A 324 16.25 21.26 -11.59
CA GLU A 324 16.67 22.29 -12.53
C GLU A 324 15.52 23.18 -12.99
N ILE A 325 14.36 22.61 -13.30
CA ILE A 325 13.15 23.36 -13.70
C ILE A 325 12.73 24.31 -12.56
N LYS A 326 12.54 23.79 -11.35
CA LYS A 326 12.16 24.59 -10.18
C LYS A 326 13.16 25.71 -9.88
N SER A 327 14.46 25.47 -10.09
CA SER A 327 15.50 26.49 -9.89
C SER A 327 15.37 27.66 -10.88
N LYS A 328 14.98 27.39 -12.13
CA LYS A 328 14.80 28.42 -13.16
C LYS A 328 13.55 29.27 -12.91
N GLU A 329 12.48 28.66 -12.42
CA GLU A 329 11.24 29.37 -12.05
C GLU A 329 11.44 30.30 -10.85
N SER A 330 12.27 29.91 -9.88
CA SER A 330 12.55 30.73 -8.69
C SER A 330 13.38 32.00 -8.95
N ILE A 331 13.93 32.15 -10.15
CA ILE A 331 14.80 33.27 -10.55
C ILE A 331 14.00 34.32 -11.37
N GLN A 332 12.80 33.99 -11.83
CA GLN A 332 11.92 34.90 -12.59
C GLN A 332 10.98 35.69 -11.69
#